data_AF-A0A1Y1KPC9-F1
#
_entry.id   AF-A0A1Y1KPC9-F1
#
_cell.length_a   1.000
_cell.length_b   1.000
_cell.length_c   1.000
_cell.angle_alpha   90.00
_cell.angle_beta   90.00
_cell.angle_gamma   90.00
#
_symmetry.space_group_name_H-M   'P 1'
#
loop_
_entity.id
_entity.type
_entity.pdbx_description
1 polymer ?
#
loop_
_entity_poly.entity_id
_entity_poly.type
_entity_poly.pdbx_seq_one_letter_code
_entity_poly.pdbx_strand_id
1 'polypeptide(L)'
;DICLKKTHNYYYQIQGQLAITNAKTCFFIVYSGDDNELFVQEVLKDSHLWNATMLPKLMRFYLECVAPEIILNRRGRNLKCVDPQYILDAQKEQKQKQTQKQKRKQKQTQKQK
;
A
#
# COMPACT_ATOMS: atom_id res chain seq x y z
N ASP A 1 7.52 19.74 -15.22
CA ASP A 1 6.35 20.06 -14.38
C ASP A 1 6.28 19.18 -13.16
N ILE A 2 5.97 19.78 -12.01
CA ILE A 2 5.77 19.06 -10.74
C ILE A 2 4.40 18.37 -10.83
N CYS A 3 4.33 17.07 -10.56
CA CYS A 3 3.07 16.34 -10.51
C CYS A 3 3.11 15.17 -9.53
N LEU A 4 1.95 14.83 -8.97
CA LEU A 4 1.77 13.64 -8.15
C LEU A 4 2.01 12.38 -9.01
N LYS A 5 3.04 11.61 -8.65
CA LYS A 5 3.34 10.34 -9.31
C LYS A 5 2.20 9.34 -9.08
N LYS A 6 1.74 8.71 -10.15
CA LYS A 6 0.71 7.64 -10.09
C LYS A 6 1.14 6.41 -9.28
N THR A 7 2.44 6.22 -9.09
CA THR A 7 3.02 5.15 -8.27
C THR A 7 3.13 5.51 -6.79
N HIS A 8 2.85 6.77 -6.41
CA HIS A 8 2.96 7.24 -5.04
C HIS A 8 1.72 6.88 -4.22
N ASN A 9 1.89 6.64 -2.92
CA ASN A 9 0.80 6.24 -2.01
C ASN A 9 -0.36 7.26 -1.98
N TYR A 10 -0.06 8.56 -2.05
CA TYR A 10 -1.09 9.60 -2.13
C TYR A 10 -2.02 9.44 -3.33
N TYR A 11 -1.50 8.99 -4.48
CA TYR A 11 -2.35 8.73 -5.64
C TYR A 11 -3.34 7.59 -5.36
N TYR A 12 -2.87 6.49 -4.76
CA TYR A 12 -3.75 5.39 -4.35
C TYR A 12 -4.79 5.83 -3.31
N GLN A 13 -4.45 6.70 -2.36
CA GLN A 13 -5.41 7.23 -1.39
C GLN A 13 -6.53 8.02 -2.08
N ILE A 14 -6.17 8.93 -2.99
CA ILE A 14 -7.14 9.72 -3.76
C ILE A 14 -8.02 8.81 -4.61
N GLN A 15 -7.44 7.85 -5.32
CA GLN A 15 -8.19 6.92 -6.17
C GLN A 15 -9.17 6.05 -5.35
N GLY A 16 -8.77 5.63 -4.16
CA GLY A 16 -9.66 4.94 -3.23
C GLY A 16 -10.83 5.83 -2.79
N GLN A 17 -10.55 7.08 -2.40
CA GLN A 17 -11.60 8.03 -2.01
C GLN A 17 -12.59 8.30 -3.15
N LEU A 18 -12.08 8.56 -4.36
CA LEU A 18 -12.90 8.77 -5.56
C LEU A 18 -13.79 7.57 -5.90
N ALA A 19 -13.27 6.36 -5.75
CA ALA A 19 -14.03 5.15 -6.00
C ALA A 19 -15.14 4.94 -4.95
N ILE A 20 -14.84 5.17 -3.66
CA ILE A 20 -15.79 4.99 -2.56
C ILE A 20 -16.92 6.02 -2.62
N THR A 21 -16.61 7.30 -2.87
CA THR A 21 -17.61 8.38 -2.95
C THR A 21 -18.31 8.46 -4.31
N ASN A 22 -17.88 7.63 -5.27
CA ASN A 22 -18.27 7.70 -6.68
C ASN A 22 -18.04 9.08 -7.34
N ALA A 23 -17.13 9.89 -6.78
CA ALA A 23 -16.72 11.16 -7.37
C ALA A 23 -15.92 10.94 -8.67
N LYS A 24 -15.94 11.96 -9.54
CA LYS A 24 -15.19 11.93 -10.81
C LYS A 24 -13.77 12.47 -10.66
N THR A 25 -13.59 13.47 -9.81
CA THR A 25 -12.33 14.24 -9.71
C THR A 25 -12.07 14.67 -8.26
N CYS A 26 -10.80 14.91 -7.93
CA CYS A 26 -10.34 15.43 -6.65
C CYS A 26 -9.22 16.44 -6.89
N PHE A 27 -9.24 17.57 -6.20
CA PHE A 27 -8.13 18.53 -6.20
C PHE A 27 -7.11 18.14 -5.13
N PHE A 28 -5.92 17.74 -5.56
CA PHE A 28 -4.78 17.49 -4.68
C PHE A 28 -4.01 18.79 -4.49
N ILE A 29 -4.06 19.33 -3.27
CA ILE A 29 -3.47 20.61 -2.90
C ILE A 29 -2.32 20.38 -1.94
N VAL A 30 -1.15 20.94 -2.22
CA VAL A 30 0.02 20.91 -1.35
C VAL A 30 0.45 22.34 -1.03
N TYR A 31 0.45 22.66 0.25
CA TYR A 31 0.97 23.91 0.79
C TYR A 31 2.29 23.63 1.51
N SER A 32 3.34 24.36 1.14
CA SER A 32 4.69 24.21 1.69
C SER A 32 5.23 25.50 2.31
N GLY A 33 4.34 26.39 2.77
CA GLY A 33 4.69 27.68 3.37
C GLY A 33 4.39 28.86 2.47
N ASP A 34 4.30 30.06 3.07
CA ASP A 34 3.86 31.30 2.41
C ASP A 34 4.82 31.79 1.31
N ASP A 35 6.10 31.43 1.40
CA ASP A 35 7.11 31.77 0.39
C ASP A 35 7.02 30.88 -0.87
N ASN A 36 6.20 29.83 -0.84
CA ASN A 36 6.04 28.89 -1.94
C ASN A 36 4.65 29.00 -2.57
N GLU A 37 4.59 28.82 -3.88
CA GLU A 37 3.31 28.75 -4.59
C GLU A 37 2.50 27.52 -4.15
N LEU A 38 1.18 27.71 -4.04
CA LEU A 38 0.26 26.62 -3.75
C LEU A 38 0.23 25.64 -4.92
N PHE A 39 0.66 24.40 -4.69
CA PHE A 39 0.55 23.37 -5.69
C PHE A 39 -0.88 22.83 -5.73
N VAL A 40 -1.52 22.90 -6.90
CA VAL A 40 -2.87 22.37 -7.12
C VAL A 40 -2.85 21.45 -8.33
N GLN A 41 -3.34 20.23 -8.16
CA GLN A 41 -3.47 19.26 -9.25
C GLN A 41 -4.87 18.63 -9.23
N GLU A 42 -5.57 18.69 -10.36
CA GLU A 42 -6.77 17.90 -10.57
C GLU A 42 -6.40 16.44 -10.85
N VAL A 43 -6.99 15.52 -10.08
CA VAL A 43 -6.82 14.08 -10.24
C VAL A 43 -8.16 13.47 -10.63
N LEU A 44 -8.20 12.88 -11.82
CA LEU A 44 -9.37 12.15 -12.32
C LEU A 44 -9.43 10.74 -11.75
N LYS A 45 -10.64 10.21 -11.57
CA LYS A 45 -10.86 8.81 -11.19
C LYS A 45 -10.31 7.88 -12.27
N ASP A 46 -9.46 6.96 -11.85
CA ASP A 46 -8.89 5.88 -12.63
C ASP A 46 -9.63 4.57 -12.31
N SER A 47 -10.75 4.38 -13.00
CA SER A 47 -11.60 3.20 -12.81
C SER A 47 -10.87 1.89 -13.13
N HIS A 48 -9.88 1.92 -14.03
CA HIS A 48 -9.10 0.73 -14.36
C HIS A 48 -8.17 0.35 -13.22
N LEU A 49 -7.40 1.31 -12.67
CA LEU A 49 -6.55 1.10 -11.51
C LEU A 49 -7.37 0.56 -10.32
N TRP A 50 -8.55 1.16 -10.07
CA TRP A 50 -9.44 0.71 -9.01
C TRP A 50 -9.86 -0.76 -9.20
N ASN A 51 -10.50 -1.07 -10.34
CA ASN A 51 -11.10 -2.38 -10.59
C ASN A 51 -10.06 -3.49 -10.78
N ALA A 52 -8.96 -3.21 -11.49
CA ALA A 52 -7.97 -4.23 -11.84
C ALA A 52 -6.93 -4.45 -10.73
N THR A 53 -6.64 -3.44 -9.90
CA THR A 53 -5.52 -3.51 -8.94
C THR A 53 -5.94 -3.32 -7.49
N MET A 54 -6.68 -2.26 -7.19
CA MET A 54 -6.96 -1.88 -5.79
C MET A 54 -8.04 -2.76 -5.18
N LEU A 55 -9.21 -2.80 -5.82
CA LEU A 55 -10.39 -3.51 -5.31
C LEU A 55 -10.11 -5.00 -5.05
N PRO A 56 -9.45 -5.77 -5.94
CA PRO A 56 -9.16 -7.18 -5.67
C PRO A 56 -8.29 -7.39 -4.44
N LYS A 57 -7.28 -6.52 -4.21
CA LYS A 57 -6.41 -6.59 -3.03
C LYS A 57 -7.17 -6.25 -1.75
N LEU A 58 -8.02 -5.22 -1.80
CA LEU A 58 -8.85 -4.80 -0.67
C LEU A 58 -9.89 -5.87 -0.31
N MET A 59 -10.56 -6.45 -1.32
CA MET A 59 -11.51 -7.55 -1.14
C MET A 59 -10.83 -8.75 -0.50
N ARG A 60 -9.68 -9.17 -1.02
CA ARG A 60 -8.91 -10.29 -0.45
C ARG A 60 -8.54 -10.03 1.00
N PHE A 61 -8.00 -8.85 1.31
CA PHE A 61 -7.67 -8.46 2.67
C PHE A 61 -8.89 -8.49 3.59
N TYR A 62 -10.03 -7.92 3.14
CA TYR A 62 -11.26 -7.94 3.93
C TYR A 62 -11.74 -9.37 4.20
N LEU A 63 -11.84 -10.21 3.17
CA LEU A 63 -12.40 -11.56 3.28
C LEU A 63 -11.48 -12.51 4.05
N GLU A 64 -10.16 -12.46 3.82
CA GLU A 64 -9.22 -13.42 4.40
C GLU A 64 -8.62 -12.95 5.73
N CYS A 65 -8.55 -11.64 5.99
CA CYS A 65 -7.93 -11.09 7.20
C CYS A 65 -8.93 -10.44 8.16
N VAL A 66 -9.87 -9.63 7.67
CA VAL A 66 -10.73 -8.81 8.56
C VAL A 66 -12.00 -9.56 8.97
N ALA A 67 -12.72 -10.12 8.01
CA ALA A 67 -13.99 -10.79 8.25
C ALA A 67 -13.89 -11.96 9.26
N PRO A 68 -12.87 -12.85 9.21
CA PRO A 68 -12.74 -13.92 10.19
C PRO A 68 -12.52 -13.40 11.61
N GLU A 69 -11.78 -12.30 11.76
CA GLU A 69 -11.48 -11.68 13.05
C GLU A 69 -12.74 -11.05 13.68
N ILE A 70 -13.60 -10.45 12.86
CA ILE A 70 -14.91 -9.90 13.27
C ILE A 70 -15.86 -11.04 13.63
N ILE A 71 -16.09 -11.99 12.71
CA ILE A 71 -17.09 -13.07 12.88
C ILE A 71 -16.76 -13.96 14.08
N LEU A 72 -15.48 -14.31 14.26
CA LEU A 72 -15.03 -15.17 15.35
C LEU A 72 -14.76 -14.39 16.64
N ASN A 73 -14.90 -13.06 16.63
CA ASN A 73 -14.57 -12.17 17.74
C ASN A 73 -13.26 -12.55 18.46
N ARG A 74 -12.19 -12.76 17.68
CA ARG A 74 -10.93 -13.31 18.22
C ARG A 74 -10.31 -12.36 19.23
N ARG A 75 -10.32 -11.06 18.91
CA ARG A 75 -9.82 -10.01 19.81
C ARG A 75 -10.60 -9.94 21.12
N GLY A 76 -11.93 -10.08 21.08
CA GLY A 76 -12.76 -10.15 22.30
C GLY A 76 -12.48 -11.38 23.16
N ARG A 77 -11.87 -12.43 22.58
CA ARG A 77 -11.40 -13.63 23.27
C ARG A 77 -9.91 -13.59 23.63
N ASN A 78 -9.26 -12.43 23.51
CA ASN A 78 -7.81 -12.25 23.71
C ASN A 78 -6.94 -13.15 22.82
N LEU A 79 -7.48 -13.61 21.68
CA LEU A 79 -6.73 -14.37 20.69
C LEU A 79 -6.01 -13.40 19.74
N LYS A 80 -4.80 -13.77 19.31
CA LYS A 80 -4.07 -13.03 18.29
C LYS A 80 -4.74 -13.18 16.92
N CYS A 81 -4.63 -12.14 16.10
CA CYS A 81 -5.01 -12.19 14.69
C CYS A 81 -4.18 -13.25 13.98
N VAL A 82 -4.81 -13.97 13.05
CA VAL A 82 -4.14 -15.02 12.28
C VAL A 82 -3.88 -14.51 10.87
N ASP A 83 -2.61 -14.52 10.47
CA ASP A 83 -2.23 -14.21 9.10
C ASP A 83 -2.61 -15.40 8.18
N PRO A 84 -3.35 -15.15 7.08
CA PRO A 84 -3.61 -16.17 6.07
C PRO A 84 -2.31 -16.59 5.36
N GLN A 85 -2.36 -17.77 4.73
CA GLN A 85 -1.19 -18.44 4.17
C GLN A 85 -0.40 -17.55 3.19
N TYR A 86 -1.07 -16.76 2.36
CA TYR A 86 -0.40 -15.89 1.39
C TYR A 86 0.46 -14.80 2.05
N ILE A 87 0.08 -14.33 3.24
CA ILE A 87 0.87 -13.36 4.02
C ILE A 87 2.10 -14.05 4.58
N LEU A 88 1.93 -15.24 5.15
CA LEU A 88 3.03 -16.04 5.68
C LEU A 88 4.07 -16.36 4.60
N ASP A 89 3.62 -16.72 3.40
CA ASP A 89 4.50 -17.02 2.27
C ASP A 89 5.23 -15.75 1.79
N ALA A 90 4.52 -14.63 1.66
CA ALA A 90 5.15 -13.35 1.32
C ALA A 90 6.21 -12.90 2.35
N GLN A 91 5.94 -13.09 3.65
CA GLN A 91 6.90 -12.80 4.72
C GLN A 91 8.15 -13.69 4.63
N LYS A 92 7.98 -15.00 4.34
CA LYS A 92 9.10 -15.93 4.13
C LYS A 92 9.96 -15.50 2.95
N GLU A 93 9.34 -15.17 1.81
CA GLU A 93 10.05 -14.69 0.63
C GLU A 93 10.85 -13.40 0.90
N GLN A 94 10.26 -12.44 1.62
CA GLN A 94 10.97 -11.21 1.98
C GLN A 94 12.19 -11.48 2.87
N LYS A 95 12.03 -12.35 3.89
CA LYS A 95 13.15 -12.77 4.75
C LYS A 95 14.27 -13.42 3.92
N GLN A 96 13.93 -14.31 2.98
CA GLN A 96 14.92 -14.93 2.09
C GLN A 96 15.66 -13.90 1.23
N LYS A 97 14.93 -12.95 0.62
CA LYS A 97 15.51 -11.85 -0.18
C LYS A 97 16.47 -10.99 0.65
N GLN A 98 16.13 -10.70 1.91
CA GLN A 98 16.99 -9.93 2.82
C GLN A 98 18.27 -10.71 3.16
N THR A 99 18.16 -11.98 3.53
CA THR A 99 19.32 -12.85 3.82
C THR A 99 20.25 -12.95 2.62
N GLN A 100 19.72 -13.08 1.40
CA GLN A 100 20.53 -13.12 0.19
C GLN A 100 21.25 -11.79 -0.07
N LYS A 101 20.59 -10.64 0.13
CA LYS A 101 21.21 -9.32 0.02
C LYS A 101 22.35 -9.14 1.03
N GLN A 102 22.16 -9.58 2.28
CA GLN A 102 23.19 -9.53 3.33
C GLN A 102 24.41 -10.40 2.97
N LYS A 103 24.18 -11.64 2.51
CA LYS A 103 25.26 -12.54 2.06
C LYS A 103 26.03 -11.96 0.87
N ARG A 104 25.36 -11.30 -0.09
CA ARG A 104 26.01 -10.63 -1.23
C ARG A 104 26.88 -9.47 -0.77
N LYS A 105 26.42 -8.64 0.17
CA LYS A 105 27.20 -7.53 0.74
C LYS A 105 28.46 -8.04 1.46
N GLN A 106 28.33 -9.06 2.32
CA GLN A 106 29.47 -9.64 3.04
C GLN A 106 30.57 -10.19 2.11
N LYS A 107 30.17 -10.87 1.02
CA LYS A 107 31.12 -11.37 0.01
C LYS A 107 31.84 -10.26 -0.76
N GLN A 108 31.21 -9.10 -0.95
CA GLN A 108 31.84 -7.94 -1.58
C GLN A 108 32.82 -7.24 -0.64
N THR A 109 32.50 -7.13 0.65
CA THR A 109 33.40 -6.53 1.65
C THR A 109 34.64 -7.39 1.90
N GLN A 110 34.54 -8.73 1.81
CA GLN A 110 35.69 -9.63 1.93
C GLN A 110 36.62 -9.65 0.72
N LYS A 111 36.17 -9.19 -0.46
CA LYS A 111 37.02 -9.09 -1.67
C LYS A 111 37.78 -7.76 -1.77
N GLN A 112 37.50 -6.80 -0.90
CA GLN A 112 38.15 -5.48 -0.86
C GLN A 112 39.18 -5.35 0.29
N LYS A 113 39.43 -6.44 1.02
CA LYS A 113 40.57 -6.61 1.92
C LYS A 113 41.53 -7.60 1.29
#